data_AF-A0A5B8RK80-F1
#
_entry.id   AF-A0A5B8RK80-F1
#
_cell.length_a   1.000
_cell.length_b   1.000
_cell.length_c   1.000
_cell.angle_alpha   90.00
_cell.angle_beta   90.00
_cell.angle_gamma   90.00
#
_symmetry.space_group_name_H-M   'P 1'
#
loop_
_entity.id
_entity.type
_entity.pdbx_description
1 polymer ?
#
loop_
_entity_poly.entity_id
_entity_poly.type
_entity_poly.pdbx_seq_one_letter_code
_entity_poly.pdbx_strand_id
1 'polypeptide(L)' 'MERLGRRGIPVGCRGGGCGVCKVEILAGEVVSARMSRAHVDDAERAAGRVLACRSHPRSDVLLRVVGAMRKGFTRNAPG' A
#
# COMPACT_ATOMS: atom_id res chain seq x y z
N MET A 1 -9.57 -1.48 6.39
CA MET A 1 -8.21 -1.24 6.94
C MET A 1 -8.24 -0.23 8.08
N GLU A 2 -8.59 1.04 7.85
CA GLU A 2 -8.66 2.06 8.92
C GLU A 2 -9.69 1.76 10.01
N ARG A 3 -10.87 1.29 9.62
CA ARG A 3 -11.99 1.03 10.53
C ARG A 3 -11.81 -0.20 11.42
N LEU A 4 -10.81 -1.04 11.16
CA LEU A 4 -10.58 -2.27 11.93
C LEU A 4 -9.87 -2.00 13.27
N GLY A 5 -9.34 -0.79 13.49
CA GLY A 5 -8.61 -0.44 14.72
C GLY A 5 -7.31 -1.23 14.95
N ARG A 6 -6.90 -2.05 13.99
CA ARG A 6 -5.71 -2.91 14.08
C ARG A 6 -4.51 -2.21 13.43
N ARG A 7 -3.37 -2.20 14.14
CA ARG A 7 -2.07 -1.70 13.65
C ARG A 7 -1.42 -2.68 12.66
N GLY A 8 -2.14 -3.02 11.59
CA GLY A 8 -1.65 -3.92 10.54
C GLY A 8 -0.96 -3.14 9.42
N ILE A 9 -1.72 -2.34 8.67
CA ILE A 9 -1.21 -1.66 7.47
C ILE A 9 -1.23 -0.14 7.71
N PRO A 10 -0.09 0.55 7.59
CA PRO A 10 -0.04 1.98 7.79
C PRO A 10 -0.84 2.72 6.72
N VAL A 11 -1.42 3.84 7.13
CA VAL A 11 -2.32 4.64 6.30
C VAL A 11 -1.58 5.90 5.87
N GLY A 12 -1.64 6.20 4.57
CA GLY A 12 -1.08 7.42 3.99
C GLY A 12 -2.13 8.21 3.21
N CYS A 13 -1.77 8.69 2.02
CA CYS A 13 -2.59 9.58 1.18
C CYS A 13 -3.94 9.01 0.68
N ARG A 14 -4.18 7.70 0.79
CA ARG A 14 -5.35 6.97 0.25
C ARG A 14 -5.55 7.03 -1.27
N GLY A 15 -4.70 7.76 -2.01
CA GLY A 15 -4.78 7.88 -3.48
C GLY A 15 -3.76 7.04 -4.27
N GLY A 16 -2.90 6.26 -3.60
CA GLY A 16 -1.85 5.47 -4.26
C GLY A 16 -0.60 6.26 -4.64
N GLY A 17 -0.42 7.47 -4.09
CA GLY A 17 0.67 8.38 -4.42
C GLY A 17 1.86 8.39 -3.45
N CYS A 18 1.72 7.89 -2.22
CA CYS A 18 2.75 8.04 -1.17
C CYS A 18 3.50 6.76 -0.78
N GLY A 19 3.10 5.59 -1.30
CA GLY A 19 3.76 4.31 -1.03
C GLY A 19 3.61 3.73 0.38
N VAL A 20 3.13 4.51 1.36
CA VAL A 20 3.03 4.11 2.78
C VAL A 20 2.32 2.77 2.99
N CYS A 21 1.22 2.53 2.29
CA CYS A 21 0.43 1.31 2.47
C CYS A 21 0.88 0.15 1.55
N LYS A 22 2.18 0.07 1.20
CA LYS A 22 2.70 -0.99 0.34
C LYS A 22 2.63 -2.35 1.04
N VAL A 23 2.18 -3.35 0.29
CA VAL A 23 2.03 -4.74 0.73
C VAL A 23 2.46 -5.68 -0.38
N GLU A 24 2.75 -6.92 -0.03
CA GLU A 24 2.99 -8.02 -0.94
C GLU A 24 1.90 -9.06 -0.74
N ILE A 25 1.25 -9.47 -1.83
CA ILE A 25 0.24 -10.52 -1.81
C ILE A 25 0.96 -11.87 -1.78
N LEU A 26 0.71 -12.65 -0.73
CA LEU A 26 1.29 -13.98 -0.52
C LEU A 26 0.34 -15.08 -1.01
N ALA A 27 -0.97 -14.87 -0.89
CA ALA A 27 -1.99 -15.76 -1.43
C ALA A 27 -3.30 -14.99 -1.70
N GLY A 28 -4.12 -15.54 -2.60
CA GLY A 28 -5.39 -14.96 -3.00
C GLY A 28 -5.27 -13.96 -4.15
N GLU A 29 -6.42 -13.44 -4.58
CA GLU A 29 -6.55 -12.58 -5.74
C GLU A 29 -6.92 -11.15 -5.36
N VAL A 30 -6.23 -10.18 -5.97
CA VAL A 30 -6.45 -8.76 -5.75
C VAL A 30 -6.46 -8.03 -7.08
N VAL A 31 -7.46 -7.17 -7.28
CA VAL A 31 -7.49 -6.21 -8.38
C VAL A 31 -7.03 -4.87 -7.85
N SER A 32 -6.03 -4.26 -8.50
CA SER A 32 -5.50 -2.96 -8.11
C SER A 32 -5.88 -1.87 -9.11
N ALA A 33 -6.34 -0.73 -8.59
CA ALA A 33 -6.50 0.48 -9.37
C ALA A 33 -5.14 1.14 -9.66
N ARG A 34 -5.12 2.22 -10.46
CA ARG A 34 -3.88 2.95 -10.80
C ARG A 34 -3.13 3.38 -9.53
N MET A 35 -1.82 3.14 -9.54
CA MET A 35 -0.85 3.45 -8.48
C MET A 35 0.34 4.22 -9.06
N SER A 36 1.07 4.95 -8.22
CA SER A 36 2.29 5.63 -8.63
C SER A 36 3.40 4.62 -8.97
N ARG A 37 3.96 4.74 -10.19
CA ARG A 37 5.13 3.94 -10.63
C ARG A 37 6.39 4.22 -9.82
N ALA A 38 6.48 5.37 -9.14
CA ALA A 38 7.57 5.68 -8.22
C ALA A 38 7.56 4.81 -6.94
N HIS A 39 6.43 4.13 -6.68
CA HIS A 39 6.28 3.28 -5.51
C HIS A 39 5.91 1.84 -5.86
N VAL A 40 5.32 1.58 -7.01
CA VAL A 40 5.08 0.22 -7.49
C VAL A 40 5.33 0.22 -8.99
N ASP A 41 6.52 -0.21 -9.38
CA ASP A 41 6.85 -0.44 -10.78
C ASP A 41 6.25 -1.76 -11.30
N ASP A 42 6.47 -2.04 -12.59
CA ASP A 42 5.88 -3.22 -13.23
C ASP A 42 6.49 -4.54 -12.70
N ALA A 43 7.76 -4.53 -12.26
CA ALA A 43 8.41 -5.69 -11.67
C ALA A 43 7.88 -5.97 -10.26
N GLU A 44 7.68 -4.92 -9.46
CA GLU A 44 7.02 -5.01 -8.16
C GLU A 44 5.58 -5.50 -8.31
N ARG A 45 4.82 -5.00 -9.31
CA ARG A 45 3.48 -5.52 -9.60
C ARG A 45 3.50 -7.01 -9.96
N ALA A 46 4.45 -7.42 -10.80
CA ALA A 46 4.62 -8.83 -11.17
C ALA A 46 5.00 -9.70 -9.96
N ALA A 47 5.73 -9.16 -9.00
CA ALA A 47 6.05 -9.80 -7.73
C ALA A 47 4.91 -9.74 -6.69
N GLY A 48 3.69 -9.34 -7.09
CA GLY A 48 2.54 -9.26 -6.19
C GLY A 48 2.58 -8.08 -5.21
N ARG A 49 3.46 -7.09 -5.42
CA ARG A 49 3.52 -5.89 -4.58
C ARG A 49 2.54 -4.83 -5.07
N VAL A 50 1.75 -4.31 -4.14
CA VAL A 50 0.65 -3.37 -4.42
C VAL A 50 0.49 -2.37 -3.28
N LEU A 51 -0.29 -1.31 -3.50
CA LEU A 51 -0.69 -0.35 -2.46
C LEU A 51 -2.07 -0.72 -1.91
N ALA A 52 -2.16 -1.09 -0.64
CA ALA A 52 -3.41 -1.55 -0.03
C ALA A 52 -4.58 -0.55 -0.16
N CYS A 53 -4.32 0.76 -0.21
CA CYS A 53 -5.37 1.78 -0.39
C CYS A 53 -6.02 1.80 -1.78
N ARG A 54 -5.43 1.11 -2.76
CA ARG A 54 -5.92 1.01 -4.15
C ARG A 54 -6.09 -0.45 -4.57
N SER A 55 -6.16 -1.37 -3.62
CA SER A 55 -6.29 -2.80 -3.85
C SER A 55 -7.64 -3.31 -3.35
N HIS A 56 -8.32 -4.11 -4.17
CA HIS A 56 -9.62 -4.69 -3.89
C HIS A 56 -9.50 -6.23 -3.95
N PRO A 57 -9.68 -6.93 -2.82
CA PRO A 57 -9.63 -8.39 -2.81
C PRO A 57 -10.79 -8.99 -3.60
N ARG A 58 -10.51 -10.05 -4.35
CA ARG A 58 -11.49 -10.89 -5.07
C ARG A 58 -11.73 -12.23 -4.37
N SER A 59 -10.82 -12.61 -3.48
CA SER A 59 -10.90 -13.81 -2.63
C SER A 59 -10.42 -13.47 -1.21
N ASP A 60 -10.33 -14.47 -0.36
CA ASP A 60 -9.51 -14.37 0.85
C ASP A 60 -8.04 -14.13 0.45
N VAL A 61 -7.40 -13.19 1.14
CA VAL A 61 -6.06 -12.72 0.80
C VAL A 61 -5.13 -12.82 1.99
N LEU A 62 -4.00 -13.49 1.80
CA LEU A 62 -2.87 -13.42 2.69
C LEU A 62 -1.88 -12.41 2.14
N LEU A 63 -1.42 -11.48 2.97
CA LEU A 63 -0.47 -10.46 2.57
C LEU A 63 0.55 -10.17 3.66
N ARG A 64 1.64 -9.55 3.25
CA ARG A 64 2.72 -9.05 4.10
C ARG A 64 2.84 -7.54 3.90
N VAL A 65 3.04 -6.80 4.99
CA VAL A 65 3.34 -5.36 4.92
C VAL A 65 4.78 -5.18 4.46
N VAL A 66 4.98 -4.34 3.44
CA VAL A 66 6.28 -4.09 2.85
C VAL A 66 6.70 -2.67 3.16
N GLY A 67 7.74 -2.53 3.97
CA GLY A 67 8.36 -1.26 4.33
C GLY A 67 7.98 -0.78 5.73
N ALA A 68 9.00 -0.42 6.50
CA ALA A 68 8.83 0.32 7.74
C ALA A 68 8.36 1.75 7.40
N MET A 69 7.47 2.30 8.23
CA MET A 69 7.13 3.73 8.20
C MET A 69 8.43 4.54 8.33
N ARG A 70 8.97 5.05 7.22
CA ARG A 70 10.10 5.99 7.27
C ARG A 70 9.55 7.26 7.90
N LYS A 71 9.89 7.52 9.17
CA LYS A 71 9.60 8.79 9.86
C LYS A 71 10.00 9.94 8.93
N GLY A 72 9.02 10.76 8.55
CA GLY A 72 9.27 11.97 7.75
C GLY A 72 8.21 12.25 6.70
N PHE A 73 6.95 12.46 7.11
CA PHE A 73 6.02 13.29 6.36
C PHE A 73 5.57 14.48 7.21
N THR A 74 6.49 15.05 8.01
CA THR A 74 6.38 16.46 8.33
C THR A 74 6.66 17.20 7.04
N ARG A 75 5.60 17.64 6.35
CA ARG A 75 5.74 18.79 5.46
C ARG A 75 6.28 19.91 6.33
N ASN A 76 7.54 20.27 6.16
CA ASN A 76 7.96 21.61 6.48
C ASN A 76 7.21 22.49 5.47
N ALA A 77 6.03 22.99 5.86
CA ALA A 77 5.39 24.07 5.14
C ALA A 77 6.02 25.36 5.70
N PRO A 78 6.75 26.15 4.90
CA PRO A 78 7.01 27.52 5.27
C PRO A 78 5.69 28.28 5.14
N GLY A 79 5.20 28.78 6.27
CA GLY A 79 4.09 29.73 6.39
C GLY A 79 4.44 30.69 7.50
#